data_AF-L0IHT1-F1
#
_entry.id   AF-L0IHT1-F1
#
_cell.length_a   1.000
_cell.length_b   1.000
_cell.length_c   1.000
_cell.angle_alpha   90.00
_cell.angle_beta   90.00
_cell.angle_gamma   90.00
#
_symmetry.space_group_name_H-M   'P 1'
#
loop_
_entity.id
_entity.type
_entity.pdbx_description
1 polymer ?
#
loop_
_entity_poly.entity_id
_entity_poly.type
_entity_poly.pdbx_seq_one_letter_code
_entity_poly.pdbx_strand_id
1 'polypeptide(L)'
;MIFFTSIQLFNLPFIGTKIGDGTLTPSYNIVYAMQKAYDSVKTIVLDTSIVETNIKNNKVIKKESWKEIYAGPLSYRMEGCDQILIADGTKTLNYDKKSKKGVLKWTNPLASPVLELKSQVDDIYKYGNYKLVGSENLDGIDTNVIKVETEIKKSKVKVRIKTDTYWIDKKTNFIVKHEELNGDVKRIVTYNIDFNTLVNKDDLKPNLPEDVYVYNTFDNMYIFNSIEDAKKASDFDLIIPDKLPTGLKFFNAWKYKKDPNPSNPYNHSIQLCYYNEDYTKVVYIEEFKKGDKILIKISTNFVHGELKPTIDDLKSKYRNIDITLSESSVY
;
A
#
# COMPACT_ATOMS: atom_id res chain seq x y z
N MET A 1 -0.55 35.85 23.63
CA MET A 1 0.81 35.30 23.49
C MET A 1 0.76 34.28 22.36
N ILE A 2 1.18 34.65 21.15
CA ILE A 2 1.08 33.80 19.96
C ILE A 2 2.46 33.18 19.76
N PHE A 3 2.57 31.86 19.94
CA PHE A 3 3.78 31.12 19.62
C PHE A 3 3.77 30.79 18.12
N PHE A 4 4.59 31.50 17.35
CA PHE A 4 5.04 31.06 16.04
C PHE A 4 6.09 29.96 16.25
N THR A 5 5.75 28.69 16.00
CA THR A 5 6.76 27.66 15.76
C THR A 5 7.06 27.65 14.28
N SER A 6 8.10 28.39 13.90
CA SER A 6 8.77 28.31 12.61
C SER A 6 9.16 26.85 12.32
N ILE A 7 8.73 26.33 11.17
CA ILE A 7 9.28 25.11 10.57
C ILE A 7 10.77 25.36 10.36
N GLN A 8 11.61 24.70 11.16
CA GLN A 8 13.06 24.72 10.96
C GLN A 8 13.35 23.98 9.66
N LEU A 9 13.79 24.73 8.64
CA LEU A 9 14.51 24.22 7.49
C LEU A 9 15.77 23.51 8.00
N PHE A 10 15.74 22.18 8.04
CA PHE A 10 16.94 21.40 8.26
C PHE A 10 17.83 21.51 7.01
N ASN A 11 18.88 22.31 7.11
CA ASN A 11 20.09 22.10 6.32
C ASN A 11 20.69 20.76 6.78
N LEU A 12 20.28 19.66 6.14
CA LEU A 12 20.82 18.33 6.46
C LEU A 12 22.22 18.18 5.85
N PRO A 13 23.19 17.63 6.61
CA PRO A 13 24.51 17.32 6.11
C PRO A 13 24.42 16.18 5.09
N PHE A 14 25.15 16.31 3.99
CA PHE A 14 25.43 15.22 3.04
C PHE A 14 26.11 14.06 3.77
N ILE A 15 25.35 13.09 4.26
CA ILE A 15 25.87 11.81 4.72
C ILE A 15 25.64 10.81 3.58
N GLY A 16 26.56 10.84 2.62
CA GLY A 16 26.59 9.89 1.51
C GLY A 16 27.19 8.55 1.96
N THR A 17 26.40 7.48 1.89
CA THR A 17 26.94 6.13 1.76
C THR A 17 27.36 5.91 0.32
N LYS A 18 28.68 5.77 0.10
CA LYS A 18 29.32 5.58 -1.20
C LYS A 18 28.79 4.35 -1.95
N ILE A 19 28.29 4.56 -3.17
CA ILE A 19 28.29 3.56 -4.23
C ILE A 19 28.96 4.20 -5.45
N GLY A 20 30.21 3.83 -5.71
CA GLY A 20 30.94 4.12 -6.96
C GLY A 20 31.35 5.59 -7.17
N ASP A 21 32.56 5.79 -7.66
CA ASP A 21 33.12 7.11 -8.00
C ASP A 21 32.24 7.86 -9.02
N GLY A 22 31.46 8.83 -8.55
CA GLY A 22 30.59 9.62 -9.41
C GLY A 22 29.72 10.57 -8.60
N THR A 23 29.68 11.83 -8.99
CA THR A 23 28.73 12.83 -8.50
C THR A 23 27.30 12.27 -8.46
N LEU A 24 26.61 12.38 -7.31
CA LEU A 24 25.19 12.05 -7.19
C LEU A 24 24.41 12.75 -8.31
N THR A 25 23.64 11.99 -9.08
CA THR A 25 22.88 12.57 -10.21
C THR A 25 21.75 13.46 -9.66
N PRO A 26 21.32 14.50 -10.41
CA PRO A 26 20.17 15.31 -10.02
C PRO A 26 18.92 14.46 -9.73
N SER A 27 18.70 13.40 -10.51
CA SER A 27 17.59 12.46 -10.32
C SER A 27 17.68 11.74 -8.97
N TYR A 28 18.87 11.30 -8.54
CA TYR A 28 19.06 10.65 -7.24
C TYR A 28 18.70 11.58 -6.09
N ASN A 29 19.17 12.83 -6.14
CA ASN A 29 18.87 13.80 -5.09
C ASN A 29 17.37 14.08 -4.95
N ILE A 30 16.65 14.14 -6.08
CA ILE A 30 15.19 14.33 -6.10
C ILE A 30 14.50 13.13 -5.43
N VAL A 31 14.83 11.90 -5.85
CA VAL A 31 14.18 10.68 -5.31
C VAL A 31 14.53 10.47 -3.83
N TYR A 32 15.77 10.76 -3.43
CA TYR A 32 16.17 10.75 -2.02
C TYR A 32 15.38 11.77 -1.21
N ALA A 33 15.21 13.00 -1.71
CA ALA A 33 14.42 14.03 -1.05
C ALA A 33 12.93 13.63 -0.94
N MET A 34 12.36 13.00 -1.97
CA MET A 34 11.02 12.42 -1.91
C MET A 34 10.92 11.41 -0.77
N GLN A 35 11.82 10.41 -0.71
CA GLN A 35 11.80 9.41 0.36
C GLN A 35 11.80 10.07 1.74
N LYS A 36 12.70 11.03 1.98
CA LYS A 36 12.77 11.75 3.25
C LYS A 36 11.51 12.55 3.56
N ALA A 37 10.89 13.14 2.56
CA ALA A 37 9.64 13.87 2.72
C ALA A 37 8.50 12.92 3.16
N TYR A 38 8.31 11.78 2.47
CA TYR A 38 7.28 10.80 2.83
C TYR A 38 7.56 10.10 4.18
N ASP A 39 8.82 9.84 4.53
CA ASP A 39 9.21 9.31 5.84
C ASP A 39 8.86 10.24 7.00
N SER A 40 8.81 11.55 6.74
CA SER A 40 8.55 12.56 7.77
C SER A 40 7.06 12.82 8.04
N VAL A 41 6.16 12.27 7.21
CA VAL A 41 4.72 12.53 7.31
C VAL A 41 4.16 11.92 8.58
N LYS A 42 3.56 12.79 9.41
CA LYS A 42 2.75 12.38 10.56
C LYS A 42 1.27 12.59 10.31
N THR A 43 0.94 13.73 9.69
CA THR A 43 -0.41 14.14 9.35
C THR A 43 -0.41 14.85 8.01
N ILE A 44 -1.40 14.59 7.17
CA ILE A 44 -1.56 15.26 5.88
C ILE A 44 -3.01 15.14 5.41
N VAL A 45 -3.50 16.16 4.71
CA VAL A 45 -4.75 16.08 3.96
C VAL A 45 -4.42 16.00 2.47
N LEU A 46 -4.97 14.99 1.81
CA LEU A 46 -4.69 14.66 0.42
C LEU A 46 -6.00 14.55 -0.36
N ASP A 47 -6.23 15.49 -1.27
CA ASP A 47 -7.28 15.35 -2.27
C ASP A 47 -6.69 14.70 -3.53
N THR A 48 -7.22 13.54 -3.91
CA THR A 48 -6.77 12.78 -5.08
C THR A 48 -7.84 12.80 -6.15
N SER A 49 -7.42 12.96 -7.41
CA SER A 49 -8.27 12.80 -8.59
C SER A 49 -7.60 11.85 -9.58
N ILE A 50 -8.39 10.92 -10.10
CA ILE A 50 -7.98 9.97 -11.15
C ILE A 50 -8.80 10.22 -12.40
N VAL A 51 -8.12 10.26 -13.54
CA VAL A 51 -8.75 10.19 -14.86
C VAL A 51 -8.06 9.08 -15.67
N GLU A 52 -8.86 8.14 -16.17
CA GLU A 52 -8.39 7.13 -17.13
C GLU A 52 -9.02 7.39 -18.50
N THR A 53 -8.18 7.44 -19.53
CA THR A 53 -8.59 7.72 -20.91
C THR A 53 -8.05 6.64 -21.84
N ASN A 54 -8.91 6.14 -22.73
CA ASN A 54 -8.47 5.29 -23.83
C ASN A 54 -7.78 6.16 -24.90
N ILE A 55 -6.49 5.95 -25.14
CA ILE A 55 -5.71 6.81 -26.04
C ILE A 55 -6.07 6.63 -27.52
N LYS A 56 -6.69 5.51 -27.91
CA LYS A 56 -7.04 5.25 -29.32
C LYS A 56 -8.25 6.06 -29.79
N ASN A 57 -9.21 6.29 -28.90
CA ASN A 57 -10.45 7.01 -29.22
C ASN A 57 -10.66 8.27 -28.35
N ASN A 58 -9.70 8.58 -27.47
CA ASN A 58 -9.72 9.70 -26.55
C ASN A 58 -10.95 9.74 -25.60
N LYS A 59 -11.57 8.58 -25.35
CA LYS A 59 -12.74 8.47 -24.47
C LYS A 59 -12.29 8.32 -23.01
N VAL A 60 -12.82 9.15 -22.13
CA VAL A 60 -12.69 8.97 -20.67
C VAL A 60 -13.43 7.69 -20.27
N ILE A 61 -12.70 6.75 -19.68
CA ILE A 61 -13.21 5.47 -19.17
C ILE A 61 -13.64 5.62 -17.72
N LYS A 62 -12.86 6.35 -16.93
CA LYS A 62 -13.02 6.44 -15.48
C LYS A 62 -12.66 7.83 -14.98
N LYS A 63 -13.46 8.33 -14.04
CA LYS A 63 -13.16 9.53 -13.26
C LYS A 63 -13.55 9.28 -11.81
N GLU A 64 -12.58 9.39 -10.92
CA GLU A 64 -12.78 9.20 -9.48
C GLU A 64 -12.05 10.28 -8.71
N SER A 65 -12.55 10.60 -7.53
CA SER A 65 -11.88 11.48 -6.60
C SER A 65 -12.17 11.06 -5.17
N TRP A 66 -11.22 11.30 -4.29
CA TRP A 66 -11.39 11.13 -2.86
C TRP A 66 -10.54 12.12 -2.10
N LYS A 67 -10.94 12.37 -0.86
CA LYS A 67 -10.19 13.11 0.12
C LYS A 67 -9.71 12.15 1.21
N GLU A 68 -8.43 12.17 1.51
CA GLU A 68 -7.86 11.47 2.65
C GLU A 68 -7.41 12.47 3.71
N ILE A 69 -7.76 12.19 4.96
CA ILE A 69 -7.17 12.76 6.15
C ILE A 69 -6.31 11.65 6.77
N TYR A 70 -5.00 11.79 6.68
CA TYR A 70 -4.03 10.83 7.20
C TYR A 70 -3.47 11.33 8.53
N ALA A 71 -3.42 10.47 9.53
CA ALA A 71 -2.84 10.72 10.84
C ALA A 71 -1.95 9.57 11.34
N GLY A 72 -1.49 8.72 10.42
CA GLY A 72 -0.65 7.57 10.70
C GLY A 72 -1.11 6.32 9.95
N PRO A 73 -0.27 5.27 9.93
CA PRO A 73 -0.46 4.08 9.08
C PRO A 73 -1.76 3.31 9.34
N LEU A 74 -2.29 3.44 10.55
CA LEU A 74 -3.50 2.78 11.03
C LEU A 74 -4.58 3.78 11.44
N SER A 75 -4.41 5.06 11.13
CA SER A 75 -5.32 6.12 11.52
C SER A 75 -5.53 7.08 10.36
N TYR A 76 -6.60 6.86 9.61
CA TYR A 76 -6.93 7.68 8.45
C TYR A 76 -8.43 7.64 8.17
N ARG A 77 -8.92 8.69 7.52
CA ARG A 77 -10.25 8.74 6.93
C ARG A 77 -10.12 9.04 5.46
N MET A 78 -10.66 8.17 4.61
CA MET A 78 -10.77 8.41 3.18
C MET A 78 -12.25 8.52 2.81
N GLU A 79 -12.60 9.57 2.09
CA GLU A 79 -13.96 9.83 1.64
C GLU A 79 -13.98 10.04 0.12
N GLY A 80 -14.63 9.11 -0.58
CA GLY A 80 -14.92 9.21 -2.01
C GLY A 80 -16.40 9.46 -2.29
N CYS A 81 -16.77 9.42 -3.56
CA CYS A 81 -18.15 9.63 -4.00
C CYS A 81 -19.12 8.60 -3.40
N ASP A 82 -18.75 7.32 -3.42
CA ASP A 82 -19.64 6.21 -3.06
C ASP A 82 -19.27 5.54 -1.72
N GLN A 83 -18.11 5.85 -1.16
CA GLN A 83 -17.60 5.15 0.03
C GLN A 83 -16.89 6.07 1.02
N ILE A 84 -16.92 5.67 2.30
CA ILE A 84 -16.10 6.24 3.37
C ILE A 84 -15.34 5.11 4.04
N LEU A 85 -14.01 5.22 4.12
CA LEU A 85 -13.17 4.30 4.87
C LEU A 85 -12.61 5.05 6.07
N ILE A 86 -12.76 4.47 7.26
CA ILE A 86 -12.25 5.03 8.51
C ILE A 86 -11.45 3.95 9.22
N ALA A 87 -10.14 4.14 9.30
CA ALA A 87 -9.24 3.34 10.11
C ALA A 87 -9.02 4.01 11.46
N ASP A 88 -9.32 3.29 12.54
CA ASP A 88 -9.07 3.71 13.92
C ASP A 88 -8.26 2.63 14.64
N GLY A 89 -6.95 2.61 14.35
CA GLY A 89 -6.05 1.58 14.79
C GLY A 89 -6.20 0.30 13.97
N THR A 90 -6.52 -0.80 14.64
CA THR A 90 -6.51 -2.13 14.02
C THR A 90 -7.74 -2.46 13.19
N LYS A 91 -8.77 -1.60 13.24
CA LYS A 91 -10.07 -1.82 12.59
C LYS A 91 -10.35 -0.71 11.60
N THR A 92 -10.91 -1.10 10.46
CA THR A 92 -11.42 -0.18 9.45
C THR A 92 -12.90 -0.40 9.26
N LEU A 93 -13.68 0.67 9.40
CA LEU A 93 -15.06 0.74 8.97
C LEU A 93 -15.08 1.18 7.49
N ASN A 94 -15.60 0.32 6.62
CA ASN A 94 -15.91 0.68 5.24
C ASN A 94 -17.41 0.90 5.12
N TYR A 95 -17.83 2.11 4.79
CA TYR A 95 -19.21 2.50 4.60
C TYR A 95 -19.51 2.75 3.13
N ASP A 96 -20.41 1.94 2.56
CA ASP A 96 -20.96 2.14 1.22
C ASP A 96 -22.18 3.06 1.29
N LYS A 97 -22.07 4.26 0.70
CA LYS A 97 -23.09 5.32 0.75
C LYS A 97 -24.37 4.94 0.01
N LYS A 98 -24.25 4.15 -1.07
CA LYS A 98 -25.37 3.78 -1.95
C LYS A 98 -26.30 2.74 -1.31
N SER A 99 -25.71 1.71 -0.73
CA SER A 99 -26.42 0.61 -0.06
C SER A 99 -26.67 0.88 1.42
N LYS A 100 -26.10 1.95 1.98
CA LYS A 100 -26.15 2.32 3.40
C LYS A 100 -25.65 1.18 4.31
N LYS A 101 -24.56 0.53 3.92
CA LYS A 101 -23.99 -0.61 4.66
C LYS A 101 -22.60 -0.28 5.16
N GLY A 102 -22.39 -0.47 6.45
CA GLY A 102 -21.07 -0.47 7.07
C GLY A 102 -20.52 -1.89 7.16
N VAL A 103 -19.23 -2.05 6.91
CA VAL A 103 -18.48 -3.28 7.14
C VAL A 103 -17.27 -2.94 8.01
N LEU A 104 -17.24 -3.49 9.22
CA LEU A 104 -16.09 -3.38 10.11
C LEU A 104 -15.16 -4.57 9.86
N LYS A 105 -13.92 -4.31 9.43
CA LYS A 105 -12.90 -5.31 9.09
C LYS A 105 -11.53 -4.94 9.66
N TRP A 106 -10.55 -5.83 9.52
CA TRP A 106 -9.15 -5.50 9.80
C TRP A 106 -8.68 -4.34 8.93
N THR A 107 -7.92 -3.44 9.53
CA THR A 107 -7.26 -2.38 8.78
C THR A 107 -6.24 -2.98 7.83
N ASN A 108 -6.45 -2.73 6.54
CA ASN A 108 -5.40 -2.85 5.55
C ASN A 108 -4.67 -1.50 5.51
N PRO A 109 -3.43 -1.39 6.02
CA PRO A 109 -2.70 -0.13 6.02
C PRO A 109 -2.52 0.41 4.61
N LEU A 110 -2.30 -0.49 3.63
CA LEU A 110 -2.12 -0.09 2.24
C LEU A 110 -3.36 0.56 1.64
N ALA A 111 -4.54 0.43 2.25
CA ALA A 111 -5.72 1.13 1.76
C ALA A 111 -5.68 2.66 1.96
N SER A 112 -4.66 3.18 2.65
CA SER A 112 -4.30 4.59 2.66
C SER A 112 -3.51 4.97 1.40
N PRO A 113 -4.01 5.87 0.54
CA PRO A 113 -3.26 6.44 -0.59
C PRO A 113 -1.91 7.04 -0.19
N VAL A 114 -1.82 7.69 0.98
CA VAL A 114 -0.53 8.21 1.50
C VAL A 114 0.48 7.09 1.75
N LEU A 115 0.06 5.96 2.36
CA LEU A 115 0.95 4.81 2.56
C LEU A 115 1.29 4.09 1.25
N GLU A 116 0.34 3.98 0.33
CA GLU A 116 0.58 3.42 -1.00
C GLU A 116 1.66 4.23 -1.75
N LEU A 117 1.53 5.56 -1.74
CA LEU A 117 2.53 6.46 -2.31
C LEU A 117 3.88 6.34 -1.61
N LYS A 118 3.90 6.26 -0.27
CA LYS A 118 5.14 6.07 0.48
C LYS A 118 5.84 4.77 0.05
N SER A 119 5.11 3.66 0.02
CA SER A 119 5.63 2.37 -0.46
C SER A 119 6.18 2.46 -1.88
N GLN A 120 5.47 3.17 -2.76
CA GLN A 120 5.89 3.37 -4.15
C GLN A 120 7.19 4.20 -4.24
N VAL A 121 7.31 5.26 -3.44
CA VAL A 121 8.53 6.09 -3.38
C VAL A 121 9.72 5.28 -2.86
N ASP A 122 9.51 4.42 -1.87
CA ASP A 122 10.55 3.50 -1.38
C ASP A 122 11.02 2.53 -2.46
N ASP A 123 10.09 2.00 -3.26
CA ASP A 123 10.44 1.14 -4.39
C ASP A 123 11.19 1.89 -5.49
N ILE A 124 10.76 3.12 -5.81
CA ILE A 124 11.47 3.98 -6.78
C ILE A 124 12.89 4.26 -6.30
N TYR A 125 13.07 4.60 -5.01
CA TYR A 125 14.38 4.88 -4.44
C TYR A 125 15.31 3.66 -4.48
N LYS A 126 14.78 2.47 -4.12
CA LYS A 126 15.57 1.25 -3.98
C LYS A 126 15.81 0.51 -5.30
N TYR A 127 14.86 0.57 -6.23
CA TYR A 127 14.82 -0.26 -7.44
C TYR A 127 14.60 0.49 -8.73
N GLY A 128 14.10 1.72 -8.67
CA GLY A 128 13.73 2.47 -9.87
C GLY A 128 14.94 2.80 -10.73
N ASN A 129 14.79 2.62 -12.04
CA ASN A 129 15.66 3.30 -13.01
C ASN A 129 15.00 4.64 -13.35
N TYR A 130 15.48 5.73 -12.76
CA TYR A 130 14.84 7.03 -12.86
C TYR A 130 15.72 8.11 -13.48
N LYS A 131 15.09 8.98 -14.27
CA LYS A 131 15.76 10.08 -14.98
C LYS A 131 14.95 11.37 -14.88
N LEU A 132 15.60 12.46 -14.47
CA LEU A 132 15.08 13.81 -14.64
C LEU A 132 14.94 14.13 -16.13
N VAL A 133 13.72 14.42 -16.56
CA VAL A 133 13.39 14.73 -17.96
C VAL A 133 12.99 16.18 -18.18
N GLY A 134 12.79 16.95 -17.11
CA GLY A 134 12.49 18.37 -17.22
C GLY A 134 11.95 18.96 -15.92
N SER A 135 11.32 20.12 -16.07
CA SER A 135 10.62 20.84 -15.03
C SER A 135 9.38 21.48 -15.65
N GLU A 136 8.28 21.54 -14.91
CA GLU A 136 7.01 22.07 -15.38
C GLU A 136 6.33 22.86 -14.27
N ASN A 137 5.62 23.94 -14.61
CA ASN A 137 4.75 24.64 -13.68
C ASN A 137 3.32 24.11 -13.84
N LEU A 138 2.80 23.46 -12.81
CA LEU A 138 1.44 22.95 -12.76
C LEU A 138 0.59 23.87 -11.87
N ASP A 139 -0.21 24.75 -12.47
CA ASP A 139 -1.12 25.65 -11.76
C ASP A 139 -0.44 26.43 -10.61
N GLY A 140 0.77 26.95 -10.87
CA GLY A 140 1.56 27.70 -9.88
C GLY A 140 2.51 26.84 -9.03
N ILE A 141 2.48 25.51 -9.15
CA ILE A 141 3.41 24.61 -8.48
C ILE A 141 4.60 24.34 -9.40
N ASP A 142 5.80 24.77 -8.98
CA ASP A 142 7.03 24.48 -9.72
C ASP A 142 7.51 23.06 -9.42
N THR A 143 7.62 22.22 -10.46
CA THR A 143 7.88 20.79 -10.31
C THR A 143 9.14 20.33 -11.04
N ASN A 144 9.79 19.30 -10.49
CA ASN A 144 10.70 18.44 -11.24
C ASN A 144 9.90 17.32 -11.91
N VAL A 145 10.25 16.96 -13.15
CA VAL A 145 9.60 15.85 -13.87
C VAL A 145 10.59 14.70 -14.01
N ILE A 146 10.29 13.57 -13.39
CA ILE A 146 11.09 12.35 -13.53
C ILE A 146 10.33 11.27 -14.29
N LYS A 147 11.03 10.50 -15.12
CA LYS A 147 10.55 9.24 -15.65
C LYS A 147 11.15 8.11 -14.84
N VAL A 148 10.34 7.11 -14.49
CA VAL A 148 10.77 5.92 -13.78
C VAL A 148 10.42 4.69 -14.61
N GLU A 149 11.40 3.83 -14.83
CA GLU A 149 11.23 2.52 -15.43
C GLU A 149 11.24 1.45 -14.33
N THR A 150 10.20 0.62 -14.31
CA THR A 150 10.07 -0.49 -13.35
C THR A 150 9.87 -1.80 -14.09
N GLU A 151 10.62 -2.84 -13.72
CA GLU A 151 10.43 -4.19 -14.25
C GLU A 151 9.22 -4.86 -13.56
N ILE A 152 8.12 -5.06 -14.30
CA ILE A 152 6.87 -5.61 -13.73
C ILE A 152 6.85 -7.14 -13.76
N LYS A 153 7.45 -7.75 -14.78
CA LYS A 153 7.42 -9.21 -14.95
C LYS A 153 8.59 -9.71 -15.77
N LYS A 154 9.29 -10.71 -15.21
CA LYS A 154 10.21 -11.57 -15.96
C LYS A 154 9.47 -12.87 -16.31
N SER A 155 8.93 -12.95 -17.51
CA SER A 155 8.68 -14.27 -18.11
C SER A 155 10.01 -14.83 -18.61
N LYS A 156 10.11 -16.15 -18.85
CA LYS A 156 11.32 -16.78 -19.43
C LYS A 156 11.77 -16.18 -20.77
N VAL A 157 10.93 -15.35 -21.44
CA VAL A 157 11.14 -14.89 -22.82
C VAL A 157 11.08 -13.36 -22.97
N LYS A 158 10.43 -12.61 -22.07
CA LYS A 158 10.33 -11.14 -22.13
C LYS A 158 10.28 -10.51 -20.73
N VAL A 159 11.04 -9.43 -20.55
CA VAL A 159 10.93 -8.46 -19.45
C VAL A 159 9.90 -7.41 -19.88
N ARG A 160 8.86 -7.21 -19.09
CA ARG A 160 7.92 -6.09 -19.28
C ARG A 160 8.35 -4.92 -18.41
N ILE A 161 8.67 -3.80 -19.05
CA ILE A 161 9.01 -2.54 -18.37
C ILE A 161 7.76 -1.65 -18.34
N LYS A 162 7.41 -1.13 -17.16
CA LYS A 162 6.49 0.00 -16.98
C LYS A 162 7.30 1.28 -17.07
N THR A 163 6.78 2.31 -17.72
CA THR A 163 7.35 3.65 -17.63
C THR A 163 6.29 4.59 -17.10
N ASP A 164 6.56 5.15 -15.93
CA ASP A 164 5.70 6.13 -15.27
C ASP A 164 6.39 7.50 -15.27
N THR A 165 5.61 8.57 -15.33
CA THR A 165 6.14 9.94 -15.23
C THR A 165 5.57 10.60 -13.99
N TYR A 166 6.43 11.22 -13.18
CA TYR A 166 6.05 11.86 -11.92
C TYR A 166 6.46 13.33 -11.95
N TRP A 167 5.56 14.18 -11.49
CA TRP A 167 5.79 15.60 -11.23
C TRP A 167 5.89 15.79 -9.73
N ILE A 168 7.02 16.31 -9.30
CA ILE A 168 7.41 16.42 -7.90
C ILE A 168 7.55 17.89 -7.56
N ASP A 169 6.73 18.39 -6.64
CA ASP A 169 6.82 19.77 -6.17
C ASP A 169 8.21 20.03 -5.59
N LYS A 170 8.91 21.05 -6.11
CA LYS A 170 10.26 21.40 -5.65
C LYS A 170 10.28 21.92 -4.22
N LYS A 171 9.16 22.44 -3.72
CA LYS A 171 9.07 22.98 -2.36
C LYS A 171 8.92 21.88 -1.31
N THR A 172 8.07 20.90 -1.57
CA THR A 172 7.72 19.87 -0.58
C THR A 172 8.34 18.50 -0.88
N ASN A 173 8.81 18.27 -2.10
CA ASN A 173 9.27 16.98 -2.63
C ASN A 173 8.17 15.91 -2.68
N PHE A 174 6.90 16.30 -2.71
CA PHE A 174 5.78 15.38 -2.92
C PHE A 174 5.40 15.25 -4.38
N ILE A 175 4.90 14.07 -4.73
CA ILE A 175 4.30 13.84 -6.05
C ILE A 175 2.97 14.60 -6.09
N VAL A 176 2.84 15.55 -7.02
CA VAL A 176 1.59 16.31 -7.25
C VAL A 176 0.82 15.79 -8.46
N LYS A 177 1.50 15.06 -9.34
CA LYS A 177 0.89 14.37 -10.47
C LYS A 177 1.72 13.15 -10.85
N HIS A 178 1.07 12.06 -11.22
CA HIS A 178 1.72 10.98 -11.96
C HIS A 178 0.91 10.60 -13.20
N GLU A 179 1.61 10.09 -14.21
CA GLU A 179 1.02 9.49 -15.40
C GLU A 179 1.53 8.06 -15.61
N GLU A 180 0.59 7.15 -15.85
CA GLU A 180 0.85 5.74 -16.16
C GLU A 180 0.24 5.38 -17.51
N LEU A 181 0.93 4.51 -18.26
CA LEU A 181 0.40 3.92 -19.49
C LEU A 181 0.30 2.40 -19.35
N ASN A 182 -0.92 1.88 -19.41
CA ASN A 182 -1.18 0.44 -19.42
C ASN A 182 -1.90 0.03 -20.71
N GLY A 183 -1.13 -0.40 -21.70
CA GLY A 183 -1.65 -0.69 -23.04
C GLY A 183 -2.20 0.58 -23.68
N ASP A 184 -3.49 0.59 -24.02
CA ASP A 184 -4.17 1.75 -24.62
C ASP A 184 -4.84 2.67 -23.57
N VAL A 185 -4.61 2.44 -22.27
CA VAL A 185 -5.20 3.25 -21.20
C VAL A 185 -4.13 4.13 -20.58
N LYS A 186 -4.32 5.45 -20.69
CA LYS A 186 -3.55 6.45 -19.95
C LYS A 186 -4.29 6.76 -18.65
N ARG A 187 -3.63 6.58 -17.52
CA ARG A 187 -4.10 6.98 -16.20
C ARG A 187 -3.33 8.20 -15.74
N ILE A 188 -4.05 9.24 -15.33
CA ILE A 188 -3.48 10.45 -14.72
C ILE A 188 -4.01 10.53 -13.31
N VAL A 189 -3.10 10.62 -12.34
CA VAL A 189 -3.43 10.85 -10.95
C VAL A 189 -2.90 12.21 -10.55
N THR A 190 -3.73 13.04 -9.94
CA THR A 190 -3.39 14.37 -9.44
C THR A 190 -3.64 14.42 -7.94
N TYR A 191 -2.70 15.03 -7.22
CA TYR A 191 -2.70 15.16 -5.77
C TYR A 191 -2.67 16.64 -5.40
N ASN A 192 -3.66 17.08 -4.64
CA ASN A 192 -3.63 18.36 -3.96
C ASN A 192 -3.40 18.12 -2.47
N ILE A 193 -2.39 18.78 -1.92
CA ILE A 193 -1.79 18.42 -0.64
C ILE A 193 -1.84 19.61 0.30
N ASP A 194 -2.37 19.39 1.50
CA ASP A 194 -2.34 20.36 2.58
C ASP A 194 -1.61 19.82 3.82
N PHE A 195 -0.48 20.45 4.12
CA PHE A 195 0.35 20.18 5.30
C PHE A 195 -0.01 21.05 6.51
N ASN A 196 -0.79 22.13 6.30
CA ASN A 196 -1.09 23.12 7.34
C ASN A 196 -2.38 22.80 8.11
N THR A 197 -3.18 21.86 7.62
CA THR A 197 -4.37 21.41 8.34
C THR A 197 -3.97 20.66 9.61
N LEU A 198 -4.31 21.25 10.76
CA LEU A 198 -4.32 20.54 12.04
C LEU A 198 -5.42 19.48 11.98
N VAL A 199 -5.02 18.21 11.89
CA VAL A 199 -5.96 17.10 11.90
C VAL A 199 -6.51 16.90 13.32
N ASN A 200 -7.81 17.14 13.52
CA ASN A 200 -8.47 16.82 14.77
C ASN A 200 -8.84 15.33 14.78
N LYS A 201 -8.69 14.66 15.93
CA LYS A 201 -9.15 13.27 16.12
C LYS A 201 -10.65 13.13 15.82
N ASP A 202 -11.43 14.18 16.02
CA ASP A 202 -12.85 14.16 15.69
C ASP A 202 -13.12 14.02 14.18
N ASP A 203 -12.22 14.50 13.32
CA ASP A 203 -12.34 14.37 11.86
C ASP A 203 -12.20 12.91 11.40
N LEU A 204 -11.54 12.08 12.21
CA LEU A 204 -11.32 10.66 11.97
C LEU A 204 -12.47 9.78 12.50
N LYS A 205 -13.48 10.36 13.17
CA LYS A 205 -14.60 9.58 13.70
C LYS A 205 -15.62 9.23 12.60
N PRO A 206 -16.28 8.07 12.72
CA PRO A 206 -17.43 7.75 11.88
C PRO A 206 -18.61 8.67 12.22
N ASN A 207 -18.96 9.52 11.27
CA ASN A 207 -20.20 10.30 11.30
C ASN A 207 -21.20 9.65 10.32
N LEU A 208 -21.65 8.44 10.67
CA LEU A 208 -22.58 7.66 9.86
C LEU A 208 -24.03 8.09 10.17
N PRO A 209 -24.93 8.03 9.17
CA PRO A 209 -26.37 8.13 9.43
C PRO A 209 -26.85 7.08 10.45
N GLU A 210 -27.88 7.41 11.23
CA GLU A 210 -28.41 6.54 12.30
C GLU A 210 -28.98 5.20 11.77
N ASP A 211 -29.40 5.15 10.51
CA ASP A 211 -30.01 3.97 9.87
C ASP A 211 -28.98 3.01 9.25
N VAL A 212 -27.68 3.24 9.42
CA VAL A 212 -26.64 2.38 8.85
C VAL A 212 -26.48 1.10 9.67
N TYR A 213 -26.75 -0.03 9.03
CA TYR A 213 -26.38 -1.34 9.57
C TYR A 213 -24.88 -1.58 9.39
N VAL A 214 -24.17 -1.82 10.50
CA VAL A 214 -22.74 -2.17 10.48
C VAL A 214 -22.59 -3.67 10.71
N TYR A 215 -22.15 -4.38 9.67
CA TYR A 215 -21.75 -5.78 9.75
C TYR A 215 -20.32 -5.89 10.26
N ASN A 216 -20.12 -6.65 11.33
CA ASN A 216 -18.80 -6.87 11.92
C ASN A 216 -18.20 -8.20 11.41
N THR A 217 -17.13 -8.14 10.61
CA THR A 217 -16.51 -9.37 10.08
C THR A 217 -15.83 -10.20 11.18
N PHE A 218 -15.43 -9.58 12.29
CA PHE A 218 -14.79 -10.27 13.41
C PHE A 218 -15.71 -11.28 14.08
N ASP A 219 -17.03 -11.09 13.98
CA ASP A 219 -18.01 -12.02 14.54
C ASP A 219 -17.93 -13.40 13.88
N ASN A 220 -17.37 -13.47 12.66
CA ASN A 220 -17.19 -14.68 11.88
C ASN A 220 -15.73 -15.13 11.76
N MET A 221 -14.83 -14.61 12.61
CA MET A 221 -13.41 -14.95 12.59
C MET A 221 -12.87 -15.29 13.97
N TYR A 222 -11.88 -16.16 14.01
CA TYR A 222 -10.93 -16.28 15.12
C TYR A 222 -9.68 -15.49 14.79
N ILE A 223 -9.17 -14.76 15.77
CA ILE A 223 -7.98 -13.92 15.66
C ILE A 223 -6.94 -14.43 16.65
N PHE A 224 -5.70 -14.50 16.21
CA PHE A 224 -4.57 -14.93 17.01
C PHE A 224 -3.47 -13.87 16.96
N ASN A 225 -3.01 -13.45 18.14
CA ASN A 225 -1.95 -12.45 18.28
C ASN A 225 -0.55 -13.08 18.34
N SER A 226 -0.46 -14.41 18.21
CA SER A 226 0.80 -15.15 18.13
C SER A 226 0.70 -16.29 17.12
N ILE A 227 1.85 -16.68 16.58
CA ILE A 227 1.96 -17.86 15.71
C ILE A 227 1.63 -19.14 16.50
N GLU A 228 2.00 -19.19 17.77
CA GLU A 228 1.76 -20.33 18.65
C GLU A 228 0.26 -20.56 18.88
N ASP A 229 -0.51 -19.49 19.08
CA ASP A 229 -1.97 -19.60 19.25
C ASP A 229 -2.64 -19.98 17.93
N ALA A 230 -2.15 -19.44 16.81
CA ALA A 230 -2.59 -19.83 15.47
C ALA A 230 -2.34 -21.33 15.20
N LYS A 231 -1.17 -21.86 15.59
CA LYS A 231 -0.85 -23.29 15.50
C LYS A 231 -1.81 -24.13 16.33
N LYS A 232 -2.06 -23.76 17.59
CA LYS A 232 -2.96 -24.50 18.49
C LYS A 232 -4.40 -24.56 17.99
N ALA A 233 -4.84 -23.54 17.25
CA ALA A 233 -6.19 -23.44 16.70
C ALA A 233 -6.32 -24.02 15.28
N SER A 234 -5.20 -24.42 14.67
CA SER A 234 -5.18 -25.03 13.35
C SER A 234 -5.42 -26.54 13.45
N ASP A 235 -6.22 -27.07 12.53
CA ASP A 235 -6.47 -28.51 12.41
C ASP A 235 -5.41 -29.21 11.54
N PHE A 236 -4.33 -28.48 11.23
CA PHE A 236 -3.22 -28.90 10.37
C PHE A 236 -1.93 -28.18 10.78
N ASP A 237 -0.80 -28.78 10.43
CA ASP A 237 0.52 -28.17 10.65
C ASP A 237 0.66 -26.90 9.83
N LEU A 238 0.61 -25.76 10.51
CA LEU A 238 0.69 -24.45 9.90
C LEU A 238 2.05 -24.24 9.21
N ILE A 239 2.01 -23.81 7.95
CA ILE A 239 3.20 -23.45 7.19
C ILE A 239 3.69 -22.05 7.58
N ILE A 240 4.96 -21.97 8.02
CA ILE A 240 5.58 -20.72 8.46
C ILE A 240 6.93 -20.58 7.76
N PRO A 241 7.19 -19.45 7.08
CA PRO A 241 8.50 -19.20 6.51
C PRO A 241 9.51 -18.82 7.60
N ASP A 242 10.73 -19.33 7.54
CA ASP A 242 11.83 -18.82 8.37
C ASP A 242 12.49 -17.61 7.72
N LYS A 243 12.32 -17.46 6.41
CA LYS A 243 12.85 -16.36 5.63
C LYS A 243 11.73 -15.45 5.17
N LEU A 244 11.69 -14.25 5.72
CA LEU A 244 10.86 -13.14 5.25
C LEU A 244 11.77 -12.01 4.76
N PRO A 245 11.26 -11.13 3.86
CA PRO A 245 11.92 -9.86 3.58
C PRO A 245 12.30 -9.11 4.86
N THR A 246 13.44 -8.44 4.83
CA THR A 246 13.98 -7.72 5.99
C THR A 246 12.99 -6.70 6.53
N GLY A 247 12.85 -6.67 7.86
CA GLY A 247 12.02 -5.69 8.57
C GLY A 247 10.56 -6.11 8.77
N LEU A 248 10.11 -7.21 8.14
CA LEU A 248 8.78 -7.75 8.41
C LEU A 248 8.71 -8.43 9.77
N LYS A 249 7.62 -8.19 10.48
CA LYS A 249 7.26 -8.83 11.75
C LYS A 249 5.85 -9.40 11.64
N PHE A 250 5.62 -10.51 12.33
CA PHE A 250 4.27 -11.06 12.49
C PHE A 250 3.40 -10.05 13.23
N PHE A 251 2.19 -9.83 12.72
CA PHE A 251 1.22 -8.91 13.31
C PHE A 251 0.05 -9.66 13.91
N ASN A 252 -0.62 -10.49 13.11
CA ASN A 252 -1.68 -11.37 13.57
C ASN A 252 -1.85 -12.56 12.61
N ALA A 253 -2.68 -13.50 13.05
CA ALA A 253 -3.25 -14.52 12.19
C ALA A 253 -4.76 -14.55 12.37
N TRP A 254 -5.47 -15.03 11.37
CA TRP A 254 -6.91 -15.22 11.47
C TRP A 254 -7.39 -16.42 10.67
N LYS A 255 -8.51 -16.99 11.12
CA LYS A 255 -9.22 -18.11 10.50
C LYS A 255 -10.72 -17.81 10.54
N TYR A 256 -11.45 -18.13 9.48
CA TYR A 256 -12.91 -18.02 9.52
C TYR A 256 -13.49 -19.02 10.52
N LYS A 257 -14.50 -18.59 11.28
CA LYS A 257 -15.35 -19.53 12.01
C LYS A 257 -16.00 -20.46 10.98
N LYS A 258 -16.09 -21.74 11.33
CA LYS A 258 -16.56 -22.79 10.43
C LYS A 258 -17.92 -22.41 9.82
N ASP A 259 -17.94 -22.22 8.50
CA ASP A 259 -19.13 -22.07 7.69
C ASP A 259 -19.95 -23.36 7.76
N PRO A 260 -21.29 -23.28 7.94
CA PRO A 260 -22.17 -24.45 7.90
C PRO A 260 -22.03 -25.28 6.61
N ASN A 261 -21.65 -24.66 5.49
CA ASN A 261 -21.33 -25.34 4.25
C ASN A 261 -19.95 -26.01 4.35
N PRO A 262 -19.87 -27.35 4.45
CA PRO A 262 -18.60 -28.06 4.62
C PRO A 262 -17.68 -27.95 3.39
N SER A 263 -18.22 -27.62 2.22
CA SER A 263 -17.46 -27.45 0.98
C SER A 263 -16.82 -26.06 0.84
N ASN A 264 -17.06 -25.14 1.79
CA ASN A 264 -16.42 -23.84 1.77
C ASN A 264 -14.90 -23.99 2.03
N PRO A 265 -14.02 -23.65 1.06
CA PRO A 265 -12.57 -23.82 1.21
C PRO A 265 -11.99 -23.01 2.38
N TYR A 266 -12.67 -21.94 2.80
CA TYR A 266 -12.26 -21.11 3.93
C TYR A 266 -12.45 -21.78 5.31
N ASN A 267 -13.19 -22.90 5.38
CA ASN A 267 -13.29 -23.69 6.62
C ASN A 267 -11.95 -24.29 7.06
N HIS A 268 -11.01 -24.43 6.12
CA HIS A 268 -9.69 -24.99 6.33
C HIS A 268 -8.61 -24.01 5.86
N SER A 269 -8.83 -22.71 6.08
CA SER A 269 -7.81 -21.70 5.86
C SER A 269 -7.43 -20.93 7.12
N ILE A 270 -6.17 -20.54 7.13
CA ILE A 270 -5.61 -19.62 8.11
C ILE A 270 -4.67 -18.70 7.36
N GLN A 271 -4.77 -17.40 7.67
CA GLN A 271 -3.92 -16.39 7.09
C GLN A 271 -2.97 -15.85 8.14
N LEU A 272 -1.69 -15.78 7.81
CA LEU A 272 -0.65 -15.11 8.59
C LEU A 272 -0.35 -13.76 7.95
N CYS A 273 -0.38 -12.70 8.76
CA CYS A 273 -0.17 -11.33 8.31
C CYS A 273 1.14 -10.78 8.87
N TYR A 274 2.03 -10.34 7.98
CA TYR A 274 3.31 -9.75 8.31
C TYR A 274 3.40 -8.33 7.76
N TYR A 275 3.92 -7.41 8.57
CA TYR A 275 4.08 -6.00 8.23
C TYR A 275 5.46 -5.51 8.63
N ASN A 276 5.99 -4.52 7.92
CA ASN A 276 7.13 -3.75 8.42
C ASN A 276 6.67 -2.69 9.44
N GLU A 277 7.63 -2.07 10.11
CA GLU A 277 7.37 -1.16 11.24
C GLU A 277 6.48 0.04 10.88
N ASP A 278 6.56 0.54 9.66
CA ASP A 278 5.76 1.68 9.19
C ASP A 278 4.56 1.26 8.31
N TYR A 279 4.28 -0.04 8.21
CA TYR A 279 3.16 -0.64 7.49
C TYR A 279 3.10 -0.34 5.98
N THR A 280 4.20 0.09 5.38
CA THR A 280 4.30 0.31 3.93
C THR A 280 4.52 -0.99 3.15
N LYS A 281 4.94 -2.07 3.81
CA LYS A 281 5.21 -3.37 3.19
C LYS A 281 4.51 -4.51 3.92
N VAL A 282 3.88 -5.39 3.15
CA VAL A 282 3.05 -6.47 3.68
C VAL A 282 3.31 -7.81 3.00
N VAL A 283 3.17 -8.87 3.78
CA VAL A 283 3.09 -10.25 3.28
C VAL A 283 1.95 -10.96 4.00
N TYR A 284 0.98 -11.43 3.22
CA TYR A 284 -0.09 -12.31 3.68
C TYR A 284 0.18 -13.71 3.16
N ILE A 285 0.22 -14.70 4.05
CA ILE A 285 0.37 -16.11 3.69
C ILE A 285 -0.90 -16.82 4.10
N GLU A 286 -1.69 -17.24 3.11
CA GLU A 286 -2.93 -17.96 3.32
C GLU A 286 -2.75 -19.42 2.90
N GLU A 287 -2.97 -20.34 3.83
CA GLU A 287 -2.88 -21.76 3.61
C GLU A 287 -4.28 -22.34 3.37
N PHE A 288 -4.44 -23.16 2.34
CA PHE A 288 -5.66 -23.93 2.07
C PHE A 288 -5.34 -25.40 1.95
N LYS A 289 -6.02 -26.23 2.74
CA LYS A 289 -5.92 -27.69 2.62
C LYS A 289 -6.96 -28.24 1.66
N LYS A 290 -6.52 -28.93 0.59
CA LYS A 290 -7.40 -29.60 -0.39
C LYS A 290 -6.96 -31.05 -0.59
N GLY A 291 -7.53 -31.95 0.21
CA GLY A 291 -7.08 -33.34 0.29
C GLY A 291 -5.64 -33.42 0.80
N ASP A 292 -4.77 -34.11 0.08
CA ASP A 292 -3.34 -34.25 0.41
C ASP A 292 -2.47 -33.10 -0.09
N LYS A 293 -3.05 -32.14 -0.83
CA LYS A 293 -2.34 -30.96 -1.34
C LYS A 293 -2.56 -29.76 -0.44
N ILE A 294 -1.50 -28.99 -0.24
CA ILE A 294 -1.55 -27.69 0.43
C ILE A 294 -1.36 -26.61 -0.62
N LEU A 295 -2.35 -25.73 -0.75
CA LEU A 295 -2.25 -24.55 -1.58
C LEU A 295 -1.86 -23.38 -0.69
N ILE A 296 -0.80 -22.67 -1.05
CA ILE A 296 -0.34 -21.47 -0.36
C ILE A 296 -0.57 -20.30 -1.30
N LYS A 297 -1.36 -19.32 -0.84
CA LYS A 297 -1.48 -18.04 -1.52
C LYS A 297 -0.67 -17.00 -0.75
N ILE A 298 0.31 -16.40 -1.44
CA ILE A 298 1.08 -15.29 -0.89
C ILE A 298 0.62 -14.00 -1.57
N SER A 299 0.08 -13.07 -0.78
CA SER A 299 -0.35 -11.74 -1.24
C SER A 299 0.56 -10.65 -0.67
N THR A 300 1.02 -9.73 -1.50
CA THR A 300 2.10 -8.81 -1.12
C THR A 300 2.24 -7.60 -2.04
N ASN A 301 2.82 -6.51 -1.56
CA ASN A 301 3.21 -5.34 -2.35
C ASN A 301 4.74 -5.20 -2.48
N PHE A 302 5.49 -6.26 -2.21
CA PHE A 302 6.92 -6.32 -2.52
C PHE A 302 7.14 -6.52 -4.02
N VAL A 303 8.22 -5.93 -4.54
CA VAL A 303 8.75 -6.30 -5.86
C VAL A 303 9.07 -7.80 -5.84
N HIS A 304 8.57 -8.56 -6.83
CA HIS A 304 8.61 -10.02 -6.83
C HIS A 304 9.98 -10.65 -6.52
N GLY A 305 11.09 -9.98 -6.87
CA GLY A 305 12.44 -10.45 -6.56
C GLY A 305 12.72 -10.59 -5.06
N GLU A 306 12.13 -9.73 -4.21
CA GLU A 306 12.36 -9.74 -2.77
C GLU A 306 11.72 -10.94 -2.06
N LEU A 307 10.68 -11.56 -2.65
CA LEU A 307 10.02 -12.73 -2.09
C LEU A 307 10.66 -14.06 -2.50
N LYS A 308 11.63 -14.03 -3.41
CA LYS A 308 12.31 -15.25 -3.85
C LYS A 308 12.87 -16.06 -2.67
N PRO A 309 13.57 -15.47 -1.67
CA PRO A 309 14.07 -16.22 -0.53
C PRO A 309 12.97 -16.90 0.29
N THR A 310 11.83 -16.24 0.48
CA THR A 310 10.65 -16.79 1.17
C THR A 310 10.06 -17.97 0.40
N ILE A 311 9.91 -17.84 -0.92
CA ILE A 311 9.36 -18.91 -1.76
C ILE A 311 10.30 -20.12 -1.78
N ASP A 312 11.61 -19.88 -1.92
CA ASP A 312 12.62 -20.94 -1.92
C ASP A 312 12.65 -21.67 -0.56
N ASP A 313 12.55 -20.92 0.55
CA ASP A 313 12.48 -21.48 1.91
C ASP A 313 11.29 -22.43 2.06
N LEU A 314 10.08 -21.97 1.69
CA LEU A 314 8.87 -22.78 1.74
C LEU A 314 8.98 -24.05 0.89
N LYS A 315 9.46 -23.93 -0.35
CA LYS A 315 9.64 -25.09 -1.26
C LYS A 315 10.70 -26.07 -0.78
N SER A 316 11.70 -25.62 -0.02
CA SER A 316 12.74 -26.49 0.52
C SER A 316 12.27 -27.33 1.70
N LYS A 317 11.31 -26.83 2.48
CA LYS A 317 10.82 -27.47 3.71
C LYS A 317 9.59 -28.32 3.49
N TYR A 318 8.66 -27.84 2.66
CA TYR A 318 7.35 -28.46 2.51
C TYR A 318 7.23 -29.13 1.15
N ARG A 319 6.93 -30.42 1.17
CA ARG A 319 6.61 -31.20 -0.04
C ARG A 319 5.12 -31.00 -0.37
N ASN A 320 4.76 -31.14 -1.64
CA ASN A 320 3.38 -31.07 -2.13
C ASN A 320 2.66 -29.72 -1.92
N ILE A 321 3.42 -28.63 -1.84
CA ILE A 321 2.86 -27.27 -1.83
C ILE A 321 2.72 -26.72 -3.25
N ASP A 322 1.64 -25.99 -3.50
CA ASP A 322 1.51 -25.13 -4.68
C ASP A 322 1.44 -23.68 -4.22
N ILE A 323 2.34 -22.83 -4.72
CA ILE A 323 2.44 -21.43 -4.31
C ILE A 323 1.93 -20.53 -5.42
N THR A 324 0.86 -19.79 -5.13
CA THR A 324 0.37 -18.71 -5.98
C THR A 324 0.78 -17.37 -5.39
N LEU A 325 1.36 -16.50 -6.23
CA LEU A 325 1.68 -15.12 -5.88
C LEU A 325 0.61 -14.20 -6.43
N SER A 326 0.10 -13.30 -5.60
CA SER A 326 -0.76 -12.19 -6.02
C SER A 326 -0.24 -10.86 -5.47
N GLU A 327 -0.37 -9.80 -6.27
CA GLU A 327 -0.17 -8.44 -5.78
C GLU A 327 -1.27 -8.12 -4.76
N SER A 328 -0.90 -7.58 -3.61
CA SER A 328 -1.87 -6.98 -2.69
C SER A 328 -2.18 -5.57 -3.19
N SER A 329 -3.20 -5.45 -4.04
CA SER A 329 -3.78 -4.16 -4.38
C SER A 329 -4.76 -3.69 -3.30
N VAL A 330 -4.97 -2.38 -3.23
CA VAL A 330 -5.98 -1.70 -2.40
C VAL A 330 -7.41 -1.96 -2.89
N TYR A 331 -7.56 -2.58 -4.06
CA TYR A 331 -8.82 -2.75 -4.77
C TYR A 331 -9.14 -4.22 -5.01
#